data_AF-X0WJZ1-F1
#
_entry.id   AF-X0WJZ1-F1
#
_cell.length_a   1.000
_cell.length_b   1.000
_cell.length_c   1.000
_cell.angle_alpha   90.00
_cell.angle_beta   90.00
_cell.angle_gamma   90.00
#
_symmetry.space_group_name_H-M   'P 1'
#
loop_
_entity.id
_entity.type
_entity.pdbx_description
1 polymer ?
#
loop_
_entity_poly.entity_id
_entity_poly.type
_entity_poly.pdbx_seq_one_letter_code
_entity_poly.pdbx_strand_id
1 'polypeptide(L)'
;DLPGTEFLPSILVQPLEETRQVIVFGREDLREIVKKMIEEIDIPPGQFETRHFKIRYADPDQIKENVEELFGEESLTSGSRYTSVYYFGSRGSGGGGPPSMNTVKVISYVSLKQVTVIASPDNMEEIAKQIEEWDAPLDMDEVKPRIIELHNSDPVQMADLLTTLFTEETSGGGFSIRDILFGSSTEERGKIVGPLYGQLTFEEVPGTKKIIVISKIPEAYDVIEQLVLDLDREEMGEIPKVI
;
A
#
# COMPACT_ATOMS: atom_id res chain seq x y z
N ASP A 1 44.60 -19.93 31.39
CA ASP A 1 44.30 -18.76 30.54
C ASP A 1 44.70 -19.03 29.10
N LEU A 2 43.72 -19.19 28.23
CA LEU A 2 43.90 -19.14 26.78
C LEU A 2 43.22 -17.84 26.29
N PRO A 3 43.98 -16.79 25.95
CA PRO A 3 43.45 -15.58 25.34
C PRO A 3 43.33 -15.80 23.83
N GLY A 4 42.19 -15.45 23.22
CA GLY A 4 42.07 -15.52 21.76
C GLY A 4 40.68 -15.68 21.17
N THR A 5 39.61 -15.41 21.91
CA THR A 5 38.28 -15.18 21.32
C THR A 5 38.08 -13.68 21.14
N GLU A 6 38.92 -13.08 20.29
CA GLU A 6 38.57 -11.78 19.72
C GLU A 6 37.41 -12.04 18.77
N PHE A 7 36.26 -11.48 19.12
CA PHE A 7 35.07 -11.46 18.29
C PHE A 7 35.43 -10.85 16.94
N LEU A 8 35.71 -11.67 15.93
CA LEU A 8 35.86 -11.21 14.56
C LEU A 8 34.57 -10.46 14.19
N PRO A 9 34.67 -9.25 13.60
CA PRO A 9 33.49 -8.55 13.13
C PRO A 9 32.76 -9.47 12.14
N SER A 10 31.45 -9.64 12.33
CA SER A 10 30.62 -10.54 11.52
C SER A 10 30.62 -10.18 10.02
N ILE A 11 31.07 -8.96 9.69
CA ILE A 11 31.26 -8.43 8.35
C ILE A 11 32.32 -7.31 8.36
N LEU A 12 33.18 -7.26 7.35
CA LEU A 12 34.20 -6.23 7.13
C LEU A 12 33.99 -5.61 5.75
N VAL A 13 33.84 -4.28 5.71
CA VAL A 13 33.65 -3.50 4.48
C VAL A 13 34.85 -2.58 4.31
N GLN A 14 35.57 -2.70 3.19
CA GLN A 14 36.74 -1.88 2.87
C GLN A 14 36.55 -1.13 1.54
N PRO A 15 36.69 0.20 1.51
CA PRO A 15 36.68 0.96 0.27
C PRO A 15 38.02 0.83 -0.47
N LEU A 16 37.95 0.68 -1.79
CA LEU A 16 39.07 0.82 -2.73
C LEU A 16 38.93 2.17 -3.44
N GLU A 17 39.50 3.21 -2.84
CA GLU A 17 39.35 4.59 -3.31
C GLU A 17 39.85 4.80 -4.76
N GLU A 18 40.91 4.08 -5.15
CA GLU A 18 41.50 4.20 -6.49
C GLU A 18 40.61 3.63 -7.61
N THR A 19 39.78 2.64 -7.30
CA THR A 19 38.94 1.96 -8.29
C THR A 19 37.44 2.23 -8.12
N ARG A 20 37.05 3.05 -7.13
CA ARG A 20 35.64 3.26 -6.73
C ARG A 20 34.90 1.95 -6.46
N GLN A 21 35.60 0.99 -5.88
CA GLN A 21 35.03 -0.31 -5.55
C GLN A 21 34.94 -0.46 -4.03
N VAL A 22 34.07 -1.35 -3.56
CA VAL A 22 33.96 -1.71 -2.15
C VAL A 22 34.14 -3.21 -2.04
N ILE A 23 35.08 -3.65 -1.20
CA ILE A 23 35.26 -5.06 -0.88
C ILE A 23 34.46 -5.38 0.38
N VAL A 24 33.63 -6.42 0.31
CA VAL A 24 32.85 -6.93 1.45
C VAL A 24 33.33 -8.34 1.80
N PHE A 25 33.90 -8.49 2.99
CA PHE A 25 34.30 -9.77 3.58
C PHE A 25 33.32 -10.16 4.68
N GLY A 26 32.93 -11.43 4.77
CA GLY A 26 32.02 -11.90 5.81
C GLY A 26 31.31 -13.19 5.44
N ARG A 27 30.37 -13.61 6.28
CA ARG A 27 29.47 -14.74 6.00
C ARG A 27 28.61 -14.44 4.77
N GLU A 28 28.28 -15.46 3.99
CA GLU A 28 27.55 -15.34 2.72
C GLU A 28 26.20 -14.62 2.87
N ASP A 29 25.42 -14.98 3.89
CA ASP A 29 24.14 -14.35 4.23
C ASP A 29 24.28 -12.84 4.47
N LEU A 30 25.31 -12.42 5.22
CA LEU A 30 25.56 -11.01 5.52
C LEU A 30 26.09 -10.24 4.30
N ARG A 31 26.90 -10.89 3.46
CA ARG A 31 27.41 -10.28 2.23
C ARG A 31 26.28 -9.99 1.23
N GLU A 32 25.32 -10.90 1.10
CA GLU A 32 24.16 -10.68 0.23
C GLU A 32 23.29 -9.51 0.73
N ILE A 33 23.12 -9.37 2.04
CA ILE A 33 22.40 -8.22 2.63
C ILE A 33 23.13 -6.90 2.33
N VAL A 34 24.44 -6.84 2.58
CA VAL A 34 25.23 -5.64 2.34
C VAL A 34 25.31 -5.30 0.86
N LYS A 35 25.39 -6.30 -0.03
CA LYS A 35 25.36 -6.09 -1.48
C LYS A 35 24.06 -5.40 -1.92
N LYS A 36 22.91 -5.89 -1.47
CA LYS A 36 21.61 -5.26 -1.76
C LYS A 36 21.56 -3.82 -1.25
N MET A 37 22.04 -3.58 -0.04
CA MET A 37 22.12 -2.23 0.54
C MET A 37 23.03 -1.30 -0.28
N ILE A 38 24.17 -1.80 -0.78
CA ILE A 38 25.07 -1.01 -1.64
C ILE A 38 24.40 -0.71 -2.98
N GLU A 39 23.73 -1.68 -3.61
CA GLU A 39 22.95 -1.46 -4.84
C GLU A 39 21.82 -0.44 -4.62
N GLU A 40 21.21 -0.43 -3.43
CA GLU A 40 20.24 0.56 -2.99
C GLU A 40 20.83 1.94 -2.68
N ILE A 41 22.15 2.10 -2.57
CA ILE A 41 22.81 3.39 -2.31
C ILE A 41 23.63 3.87 -3.52
N ASP A 42 23.99 2.97 -4.45
CA ASP A 42 24.75 3.30 -5.65
C ASP A 42 23.92 4.22 -6.56
N ILE A 43 24.31 5.49 -6.57
CA ILE A 43 23.71 6.55 -7.39
C ILE A 43 24.89 7.20 -8.14
N PRO A 44 24.80 7.33 -9.47
CA PRO A 44 25.87 7.91 -10.26
C PRO A 44 26.16 9.36 -9.83
N PRO A 45 27.41 9.82 -9.97
CA PRO A 45 27.85 11.09 -9.41
C PRO A 45 27.10 12.28 -10.04
N GLY A 46 26.44 13.08 -9.20
CA GLY A 46 25.72 14.31 -9.54
C GLY A 46 25.54 15.20 -8.30
N GLN A 47 24.93 16.38 -8.45
CA GLN A 47 24.55 17.21 -7.30
C GLN A 47 23.29 16.61 -6.65
N PHE A 48 23.48 15.56 -5.86
CA PHE A 48 22.43 14.93 -5.08
C PHE A 48 22.64 15.24 -3.60
N GLU A 49 21.56 15.57 -2.90
CA GLU A 49 21.52 15.71 -1.45
C GLU A 49 20.89 14.46 -0.84
N THR A 50 21.41 14.03 0.31
CA THR A 50 20.80 12.98 1.14
C THR A 50 20.16 13.62 2.36
N ARG A 51 18.87 13.38 2.59
CA ARG A 51 18.15 13.90 3.76
C ARG A 51 17.35 12.79 4.44
N HIS A 52 17.31 12.86 5.77
CA HIS A 52 16.60 11.91 6.61
C HIS A 52 15.37 12.60 7.22
N PHE A 53 14.20 12.04 6.97
CA PHE A 53 12.92 12.55 7.45
C PHE A 53 12.37 11.61 8.51
N LYS A 54 12.13 12.13 9.71
CA LYS A 54 11.51 11.37 10.80
C LYS A 54 9.99 11.51 10.70
N ILE A 55 9.31 10.38 10.55
CA ILE A 55 7.87 10.27 10.38
C ILE A 55 7.22 10.02 11.74
N ARG A 56 6.09 10.66 12.04
CA ARG A 56 5.42 10.57 13.35
C ARG A 56 4.10 9.80 13.30
N TYR A 57 3.32 9.98 12.25
CA TYR A 57 1.95 9.51 12.14
C TYR A 57 1.77 8.54 10.96
N ALA A 58 2.33 8.87 9.80
CA ALA A 58 2.19 8.06 8.59
C ALA A 58 3.09 6.81 8.59
N ASP A 59 2.83 5.90 7.66
CA ASP A 59 3.70 4.75 7.43
C ASP A 59 4.88 5.13 6.52
N PRO A 60 6.15 4.87 6.93
CA PRO A 60 7.33 5.15 6.10
C PRO A 60 7.33 4.44 4.74
N ASP A 61 6.75 3.24 4.63
CA ASP A 61 6.67 2.52 3.35
C ASP A 61 5.68 3.20 2.41
N GLN A 62 4.52 3.64 2.92
CA GLN A 62 3.56 4.41 2.13
C GLN A 62 4.15 5.73 1.64
N ILE A 63 4.88 6.44 2.50
CA ILE A 63 5.56 7.68 2.09
C ILE A 63 6.60 7.38 1.00
N LYS A 64 7.38 6.30 1.15
CA LYS A 64 8.34 5.89 0.13
C LYS A 64 7.65 5.66 -1.21
N GLU A 65 6.60 4.85 -1.25
CA GLU A 65 5.84 4.55 -2.46
C GLU A 65 5.32 5.83 -3.13
N ASN A 66 4.73 6.74 -2.34
CA ASN A 66 4.20 8.00 -2.87
C ASN A 66 5.32 8.91 -3.43
N VAL A 67 6.49 9.00 -2.78
CA VAL A 67 7.61 9.79 -3.31
C VAL A 67 8.18 9.15 -4.56
N GLU A 68 8.32 7.82 -4.61
CA GLU A 68 8.80 7.10 -5.79
C GLU A 68 7.83 7.23 -6.97
N GLU A 69 6.52 7.25 -6.72
CA GLU A 69 5.52 7.46 -7.79
C GLU A 69 5.53 8.90 -8.34
N LEU A 70 5.66 9.91 -7.47
CA LEU A 70 5.59 11.31 -7.89
C LEU A 70 6.91 11.86 -8.44
N PHE A 71 8.04 11.42 -7.88
CA PHE A 71 9.37 11.98 -8.17
C PHE A 71 10.35 10.96 -8.71
N GLY A 72 10.00 9.66 -8.70
CA GLY A 72 10.78 8.66 -9.39
C GLY A 72 10.84 8.98 -10.88
N GLU A 73 11.91 8.55 -11.53
CA GLU A 73 11.99 8.67 -12.96
C GLU A 73 10.81 7.93 -13.60
N GLU A 74 9.93 8.66 -14.30
CA GLU A 74 9.23 8.08 -15.44
C GLU A 74 10.33 7.48 -16.33
N SER A 75 10.59 6.19 -16.17
CA SER A 75 11.08 5.39 -17.27
C SER A 75 10.04 5.57 -18.36
N LEU A 76 10.29 6.56 -19.22
CA LEU A 76 9.63 6.79 -20.48
C LEU A 76 9.93 5.58 -21.38
N THR A 77 9.42 4.40 -21.03
CA THR A 77 9.00 3.40 -22.02
C THR A 77 7.70 3.90 -22.65
N SER A 78 7.81 5.03 -23.34
CA SER A 78 6.83 5.43 -24.34
C SER A 78 6.88 4.41 -25.48
N GLY A 79 5.83 3.60 -25.55
CA GLY A 79 5.34 2.98 -26.78
C GLY A 79 5.93 1.62 -27.12
N SER A 80 5.19 0.56 -26.77
CA SER A 80 4.50 -0.20 -27.82
C SER A 80 3.54 -1.22 -27.21
N ARG A 81 2.27 -1.11 -27.60
CA ARG A 81 1.32 -2.22 -27.51
C ARG A 81 1.75 -3.29 -28.52
N TYR A 82 1.57 -4.55 -28.15
CA TYR A 82 1.61 -5.79 -28.93
C TYR A 82 2.77 -6.77 -28.66
N THR A 83 2.31 -7.99 -28.39
CA THR A 83 2.98 -9.29 -28.47
C THR A 83 3.58 -9.85 -27.17
N SER A 84 2.74 -10.67 -26.54
CA SER A 84 3.13 -11.95 -25.95
C SER A 84 3.93 -12.78 -26.96
N VAL A 85 4.88 -13.59 -26.43
CA VAL A 85 5.41 -14.89 -26.92
C VAL A 85 6.96 -14.97 -26.89
N TYR A 86 7.43 -15.83 -25.96
CA TYR A 86 8.65 -16.67 -25.96
C TYR A 86 10.05 -16.11 -25.63
N TYR A 87 10.53 -16.56 -24.47
CA TYR A 87 11.73 -17.39 -24.23
C TYR A 87 13.05 -17.15 -25.01
N PHE A 88 14.12 -17.34 -24.22
CA PHE A 88 15.53 -17.62 -24.53
C PHE A 88 16.50 -16.45 -24.55
N GLY A 89 17.58 -16.65 -23.78
CA GLY A 89 18.45 -15.60 -23.28
C GLY A 89 19.49 -15.07 -24.26
N SER A 90 20.10 -13.96 -23.86
CA SER A 90 21.47 -13.66 -24.18
C SER A 90 22.02 -12.57 -23.28
N ARG A 91 23.28 -12.79 -22.94
CA ARG A 91 24.28 -11.87 -22.42
C ARG A 91 24.12 -10.44 -22.93
N GLY A 92 24.28 -9.53 -21.98
CA GLY A 92 25.05 -8.30 -22.15
C GLY A 92 24.31 -7.14 -22.81
N SER A 93 24.03 -6.11 -22.03
CA SER A 93 24.25 -4.75 -22.48
C SER A 93 24.31 -3.84 -21.27
N GLY A 94 25.48 -3.23 -21.05
CA GLY A 94 25.60 -2.09 -20.16
C GLY A 94 24.75 -0.96 -20.72
N GLY A 95 23.65 -0.66 -20.05
CA GLY A 95 22.84 0.53 -20.27
C GLY A 95 23.36 1.66 -19.39
N GLY A 96 24.59 2.12 -19.66
CA GLY A 96 25.09 3.38 -19.13
C GLY A 96 24.44 4.55 -19.85
N GLY A 97 23.16 4.79 -19.59
CA GLY A 97 22.60 6.12 -19.79
C GLY A 97 23.15 7.03 -18.68
N PRO A 98 23.52 8.30 -18.98
CA PRO A 98 23.80 9.23 -17.90
C PRO A 98 22.57 9.26 -16.97
N PRO A 99 22.76 9.28 -15.63
CA PRO A 99 21.63 9.54 -14.75
C PRO A 99 20.91 10.78 -15.24
N SER A 100 19.61 10.67 -15.39
CA SER A 100 18.77 11.83 -15.48
C SER A 100 19.08 12.68 -14.25
N MET A 101 19.24 14.00 -14.39
CA MET A 101 19.38 14.93 -13.26
C MET A 101 18.18 14.89 -12.28
N ASN A 102 17.21 14.03 -12.55
CA ASN A 102 15.96 13.85 -11.83
C ASN A 102 15.86 12.49 -11.12
N THR A 103 16.94 11.71 -11.03
CA THR A 103 16.89 10.45 -10.27
C THR A 103 16.60 10.72 -8.80
N VAL A 104 15.45 10.26 -8.31
CA VAL A 104 15.08 10.28 -6.89
C VAL A 104 15.10 8.84 -6.39
N LYS A 105 15.80 8.62 -5.28
CA LYS A 105 15.88 7.33 -4.60
C LYS A 105 15.42 7.47 -3.17
N VAL A 106 14.55 6.56 -2.74
CA VAL A 106 13.91 6.64 -1.43
C VAL A 106 14.06 5.31 -0.69
N ILE A 107 14.46 5.38 0.57
CA ILE A 107 14.65 4.21 1.43
C ILE A 107 13.80 4.42 2.68
N SER A 108 12.88 3.51 2.94
CA SER A 108 12.05 3.49 4.15
C SER A 108 12.71 2.65 5.25
N TYR A 109 12.65 3.15 6.48
CA TYR A 109 13.08 2.46 7.69
C TYR A 109 11.90 2.39 8.66
N VAL A 110 11.02 1.41 8.48
CA VAL A 110 9.79 1.24 9.27
C VAL A 110 10.07 1.16 10.77
N SER A 111 11.09 0.39 11.18
CA SER A 111 11.47 0.22 12.58
C SER A 111 11.97 1.50 13.25
N LEU A 112 12.53 2.43 12.47
CA LEU A 112 13.04 3.72 12.94
C LEU A 112 12.02 4.87 12.74
N LYS A 113 10.88 4.59 12.10
CA LYS A 113 9.92 5.59 11.63
C LYS A 113 10.62 6.73 10.88
N GLN A 114 11.43 6.35 9.89
CA GLN A 114 12.27 7.27 9.14
C GLN A 114 12.25 6.95 7.65
N VAL A 115 12.29 7.96 6.81
CA VAL A 115 12.51 7.85 5.36
C VAL A 115 13.78 8.59 5.00
N THR A 116 14.65 7.98 4.20
CA THR A 116 15.86 8.61 3.67
C THR A 116 15.68 8.84 2.19
N VAL A 117 15.78 10.10 1.76
CA VAL A 117 15.62 10.51 0.37
C VAL A 117 16.96 10.96 -0.15
N ILE A 118 17.27 10.54 -1.37
CA ILE A 118 18.41 11.03 -2.14
C ILE A 118 17.85 11.62 -3.44
N ALA A 119 17.98 12.93 -3.61
CA ALA A 119 17.41 13.68 -4.72
C ALA A 119 18.24 14.93 -5.04
N SER A 120 17.98 15.58 -6.17
CA SER A 120 18.53 16.92 -6.45
C SER A 120 18.06 17.94 -5.40
N PRO A 121 18.84 19.00 -5.12
CA PRO A 121 18.45 20.05 -4.16
C PRO A 121 17.05 20.62 -4.41
N ASP A 122 16.70 20.84 -5.68
CA ASP A 122 15.39 21.39 -6.07
C ASP A 122 14.24 20.42 -5.70
N ASN A 123 14.35 19.13 -6.05
CA ASN A 123 13.35 18.12 -5.70
C ASN A 123 13.30 17.88 -4.18
N MET A 124 14.43 18.00 -3.49
CA MET A 124 14.51 17.77 -2.05
C MET A 124 13.64 18.75 -1.26
N GLU A 125 13.51 20.00 -1.71
CA GLU A 125 12.62 20.98 -1.07
C GLU A 125 11.13 20.65 -1.29
N GLU A 126 10.76 20.19 -2.48
CA GLU A 126 9.39 19.78 -2.79
C GLU A 126 8.99 18.51 -2.03
N ILE A 127 9.86 17.49 -2.04
CA ILE A 127 9.65 16.25 -1.30
C ILE A 127 9.52 16.52 0.21
N ALA A 128 10.32 17.43 0.77
CA ALA A 128 10.24 17.78 2.18
C ALA A 128 8.86 18.33 2.57
N LYS A 129 8.28 19.23 1.76
CA LYS A 129 6.93 19.77 1.99
C LYS A 129 5.88 18.67 1.86
N GLN A 130 6.00 17.82 0.85
CA GLN A 130 5.03 16.78 0.60
C GLN A 130 4.99 15.72 1.71
N ILE A 131 6.16 15.36 2.25
CA ILE A 131 6.27 14.47 3.41
C ILE A 131 5.62 15.11 4.65
N GLU A 132 5.76 16.41 4.86
CA GLU A 132 5.13 17.11 6.00
C GLU A 132 3.60 17.11 5.89
N GLU A 133 3.06 17.26 4.68
CA GLU A 133 1.61 17.18 4.43
C GLU A 133 1.07 15.76 4.64
N TRP A 134 1.80 14.73 4.22
CA TRP A 134 1.39 13.34 4.38
C TRP A 134 1.59 12.82 5.81
N ASP A 135 2.57 13.33 6.55
CA ASP A 135 2.80 13.02 7.96
C ASP A 135 1.93 13.88 8.91
N ALA A 136 0.66 14.05 8.53
CA ALA A 136 -0.35 14.70 9.37
C ALA A 136 -0.99 13.68 10.33
N PRO A 137 -1.40 14.10 11.55
CA PRO A 137 -2.15 13.23 12.44
C PRO A 137 -3.49 12.86 11.80
N LEU A 138 -3.76 11.56 11.69
CA LEU A 138 -5.10 11.08 11.33
C LEU A 138 -6.07 11.49 12.44
N ASP A 139 -7.22 12.04 12.07
CA ASP A 139 -8.29 12.26 13.03
C ASP A 139 -8.78 10.89 13.52
N MET A 140 -8.53 10.60 14.80
CA MET A 140 -8.90 9.31 15.38
C MET A 140 -10.41 9.10 15.40
N ASP A 141 -11.23 10.15 15.25
CA ASP A 141 -12.68 10.01 15.14
C ASP A 141 -13.11 9.43 13.79
N GLU A 142 -12.30 9.60 12.75
CA GLU A 142 -12.59 9.15 11.39
C GLU A 142 -12.31 7.65 11.15
N VAL A 143 -11.44 7.04 11.96
CA VAL A 143 -10.97 5.64 11.78
C VAL A 143 -11.45 4.70 12.90
N LYS A 144 -12.31 5.17 13.80
CA LYS A 144 -12.88 4.33 14.87
C LYS A 144 -13.86 3.31 14.28
N PRO A 145 -13.76 2.02 14.66
CA PRO A 145 -14.78 1.04 14.34
C PRO A 145 -16.15 1.52 14.83
N ARG A 146 -17.16 1.51 13.95
CA ARG A 146 -18.54 1.82 14.32
C ARG A 146 -19.26 0.54 14.72
N ILE A 147 -19.98 0.59 15.83
CA ILE A 147 -20.81 -0.52 16.32
C ILE A 147 -22.26 -0.17 16.01
N ILE A 148 -22.91 -0.99 15.19
CA ILE A 148 -24.32 -0.82 14.82
C ILE A 148 -25.13 -1.92 15.53
N GLU A 149 -26.22 -1.53 16.17
CA GLU A 149 -27.17 -2.46 16.79
C GLU A 149 -28.31 -2.78 15.82
N LEU A 150 -28.58 -4.07 15.65
CA LEU A 150 -29.64 -4.61 14.82
C LEU A 150 -30.85 -4.97 15.70
N HIS A 151 -32.04 -4.74 15.19
CA HIS A 151 -33.29 -5.01 15.90
C HIS A 151 -33.97 -6.29 15.38
N ASN A 152 -34.06 -6.45 14.07
CA ASN A 152 -34.87 -7.49 13.42
C ASN A 152 -34.03 -8.54 12.70
N SER A 153 -32.91 -8.12 12.09
CA SER A 153 -32.00 -9.00 11.36
C SER A 153 -31.01 -9.74 12.25
N ASP A 154 -30.58 -10.92 11.79
CA ASP A 154 -29.50 -11.68 12.42
C ASP A 154 -28.13 -11.08 12.06
N PRO A 155 -27.24 -10.84 13.04
CA PRO A 155 -25.96 -10.17 12.82
C PRO A 155 -24.98 -10.98 11.97
N VAL A 156 -25.04 -12.32 12.02
CA VAL A 156 -24.19 -13.18 11.19
C VAL A 156 -24.61 -13.05 9.74
N GLN A 157 -25.91 -13.21 9.46
CA GLN A 157 -26.45 -13.06 8.10
C GLN A 157 -26.24 -11.65 7.53
N MET A 158 -26.35 -10.61 8.37
CA MET A 158 -26.09 -9.24 7.98
C MET A 158 -24.60 -9.03 7.64
N ALA A 159 -23.68 -9.53 8.47
CA ALA A 159 -22.24 -9.42 8.21
C ALA A 159 -21.84 -10.16 6.92
N ASP A 160 -22.37 -11.36 6.69
CA ASP A 160 -22.13 -12.13 5.46
C ASP A 160 -22.66 -11.41 4.21
N LEU A 161 -23.87 -10.84 4.30
CA LEU A 161 -24.47 -10.05 3.23
C LEU A 161 -23.62 -8.82 2.92
N LEU A 162 -23.28 -8.02 3.93
CA LEU A 162 -22.45 -6.81 3.76
C LEU A 162 -21.06 -7.16 3.23
N THR A 163 -20.45 -8.25 3.70
CA THR A 163 -19.17 -8.73 3.19
C THR A 163 -19.30 -9.12 1.71
N THR A 164 -20.35 -9.84 1.33
CA THR A 164 -20.62 -10.20 -0.08
C THR A 164 -20.89 -8.97 -0.95
N LEU A 165 -21.53 -7.94 -0.40
CA LEU A 165 -21.74 -6.68 -1.08
C LEU A 165 -20.43 -5.88 -1.20
N PHE A 166 -19.61 -5.77 -0.19
CA PHE A 166 -18.46 -4.84 -0.24
C PHE A 166 -17.13 -5.50 -0.60
N THR A 167 -17.11 -6.82 -0.75
CA THR A 167 -15.95 -7.59 -1.22
C THR A 167 -16.22 -8.06 -2.65
N GLU A 168 -15.44 -7.60 -3.62
CA GLU A 168 -15.51 -8.10 -4.99
C GLU A 168 -15.05 -9.57 -5.01
N GLU A 169 -15.93 -10.48 -5.45
CA GLU A 169 -15.48 -11.76 -5.98
C GLU A 169 -14.67 -11.47 -7.25
N THR A 170 -13.35 -11.57 -7.16
CA THR A 170 -12.45 -11.63 -8.33
C THR A 170 -12.59 -12.99 -9.05
N SER A 171 -13.81 -13.48 -9.22
CA SER A 171 -14.16 -14.76 -9.83
C SER A 171 -14.98 -14.50 -11.09
N GLY A 172 -14.35 -14.73 -12.23
CA GLY A 172 -14.85 -14.29 -13.53
C GLY A 172 -16.28 -14.70 -13.89
N GLY A 173 -16.92 -13.82 -14.66
CA GLY A 173 -17.97 -14.18 -15.63
C GLY A 173 -19.20 -14.87 -15.04
N GLY A 174 -19.97 -14.17 -14.21
CA GLY A 174 -21.30 -14.61 -13.79
C GLY A 174 -22.16 -13.41 -13.42
N PHE A 175 -23.40 -13.39 -13.89
CA PHE A 175 -24.38 -12.33 -13.62
C PHE A 175 -24.49 -12.06 -12.10
N SER A 176 -24.16 -10.84 -11.69
CA SER A 176 -24.21 -10.44 -10.28
C SER A 176 -25.66 -10.20 -9.83
N ILE A 177 -26.00 -10.63 -8.61
CA ILE A 177 -27.31 -10.36 -7.96
C ILE A 177 -27.60 -8.85 -7.91
N ARG A 178 -26.55 -8.02 -7.92
CA ARG A 178 -26.60 -6.56 -8.02
C ARG A 178 -27.20 -6.03 -9.33
N ASP A 179 -26.95 -6.69 -10.46
CA ASP A 179 -27.53 -6.30 -11.75
C ASP A 179 -29.05 -6.53 -11.76
N ILE A 180 -29.51 -7.50 -10.95
CA ILE A 180 -30.93 -7.86 -10.81
C ILE A 180 -31.65 -6.90 -9.87
N LEU A 181 -30.98 -6.42 -8.81
CA LEU A 181 -31.60 -5.56 -7.80
C LEU A 181 -31.54 -4.05 -8.12
N PHE A 182 -30.45 -3.57 -8.74
CA PHE A 182 -30.22 -2.12 -8.92
C PHE A 182 -30.40 -1.58 -10.34
N GLY A 183 -30.72 -2.44 -11.31
CA GLY A 183 -31.08 -2.01 -12.66
C GLY A 183 -29.91 -1.49 -13.49
N SER A 184 -29.90 -1.91 -14.76
CA SER A 184 -28.84 -1.58 -15.71
C SER A 184 -28.92 -0.13 -16.21
N SER A 185 -28.32 0.84 -15.51
CA SER A 185 -27.95 2.14 -16.08
C SER A 185 -26.43 2.32 -16.06
N THR A 186 -25.83 2.42 -17.25
CA THR A 186 -24.39 2.30 -17.51
C THR A 186 -23.58 3.59 -17.34
N GLU A 187 -24.20 4.72 -16.99
CA GLU A 187 -23.52 6.04 -17.08
C GLU A 187 -23.25 6.73 -15.74
N GLU A 188 -23.77 6.25 -14.61
CA GLU A 188 -23.41 6.74 -13.26
C GLU A 188 -22.57 5.73 -12.46
N ARG A 189 -22.05 4.70 -13.15
CA ARG A 189 -21.39 3.51 -12.56
C ARG A 189 -20.00 3.73 -11.95
N GLY A 190 -19.45 4.94 -12.00
CA GLY A 190 -18.05 5.19 -11.62
C GLY A 190 -17.81 6.06 -10.38
N LYS A 191 -18.85 6.63 -9.76
CA LYS A 191 -18.65 7.70 -8.76
C LYS A 191 -19.05 7.40 -7.32
N ILE A 192 -19.84 6.38 -7.04
CA ILE A 192 -20.43 6.23 -5.69
C ILE A 192 -19.80 5.09 -4.88
N VAL A 193 -19.19 4.08 -5.51
CA VAL A 193 -18.73 2.88 -4.77
C VAL A 193 -17.39 2.33 -5.27
N GLY A 194 -16.63 3.09 -6.08
CA GLY A 194 -15.34 2.62 -6.63
C GLY A 194 -14.18 2.49 -5.63
N PRO A 195 -14.00 3.39 -4.63
CA PRO A 195 -12.84 3.33 -3.73
C PRO A 195 -13.03 2.46 -2.48
N LEU A 196 -14.27 2.04 -2.17
CA LEU A 196 -14.60 1.35 -0.91
C LEU A 196 -14.27 -0.15 -0.93
N TYR A 197 -13.92 -0.71 -2.09
CA TYR A 197 -13.70 -2.14 -2.28
C TYR A 197 -12.43 -2.62 -1.57
N GLY A 198 -12.56 -3.71 -0.78
CA GLY A 198 -11.44 -4.33 -0.07
C GLY A 198 -10.89 -3.54 1.12
N GLN A 199 -11.57 -2.45 1.52
CA GLN A 199 -11.19 -1.60 2.65
C GLN A 199 -12.24 -1.60 3.78
N LEU A 200 -13.28 -2.41 3.63
CA LEU A 200 -14.39 -2.57 4.57
C LEU A 200 -14.36 -3.97 5.17
N THR A 201 -14.47 -4.04 6.49
CA THR A 201 -14.58 -5.30 7.23
C THR A 201 -15.83 -5.24 8.10
N PHE A 202 -16.63 -6.30 8.05
CA PHE A 202 -17.85 -6.46 8.81
C PHE A 202 -17.71 -7.70 9.68
N GLU A 203 -17.82 -7.52 10.99
CA GLU A 203 -17.70 -8.61 11.96
C GLU A 203 -18.93 -8.59 12.87
N GLU A 204 -19.53 -9.75 13.12
CA GLU A 204 -20.55 -9.85 14.14
C GLU A 204 -19.94 -9.78 15.54
N VAL A 205 -20.76 -9.37 16.52
CA VAL A 205 -20.40 -9.51 17.93
C VAL A 205 -21.17 -10.72 18.50
N PRO A 206 -20.51 -11.87 18.72
CA PRO A 206 -21.18 -13.11 19.11
C PRO A 206 -22.05 -12.97 20.35
N GLY A 207 -23.26 -13.55 20.30
CA GLY A 207 -24.21 -13.49 21.41
C GLY A 207 -24.86 -12.12 21.64
N THR A 208 -24.65 -11.17 20.73
CA THR A 208 -25.32 -9.86 20.74
C THR A 208 -25.97 -9.59 19.39
N LYS A 209 -26.87 -8.60 19.31
CA LYS A 209 -27.44 -8.14 18.03
C LYS A 209 -26.63 -6.98 17.45
N LYS A 210 -25.29 -7.09 17.42
CA LYS A 210 -24.42 -5.98 16.99
C LYS A 210 -23.47 -6.43 15.91
N ILE A 211 -23.16 -5.51 15.01
CA ILE A 211 -22.12 -5.66 14.00
C ILE A 211 -21.09 -4.55 14.16
N ILE A 212 -19.83 -4.87 13.90
CA ILE A 212 -18.70 -3.94 13.87
C ILE A 212 -18.37 -3.66 12.41
N VAL A 213 -18.32 -2.39 12.07
CA VAL A 213 -17.88 -1.90 10.76
C VAL A 213 -16.50 -1.27 10.94
N ILE A 214 -15.55 -1.70 10.11
CA ILE A 214 -14.20 -1.11 10.03
C ILE A 214 -13.99 -0.63 8.60
N SER A 215 -13.69 0.65 8.43
CA SER A 215 -13.46 1.28 7.13
C SER A 215 -12.20 2.14 7.19
N LYS A 216 -11.41 2.12 6.10
CA LYS A 216 -10.35 3.12 5.88
C LYS A 216 -10.89 4.44 5.33
N ILE A 217 -12.17 4.49 5.00
CA ILE A 217 -12.85 5.63 4.37
C ILE A 217 -13.93 6.13 5.32
N PRO A 218 -13.74 7.31 5.95
CA PRO A 218 -14.64 7.83 6.97
C PRO A 218 -16.07 8.05 6.46
N GLU A 219 -16.21 8.50 5.21
CA GLU A 219 -17.50 8.76 4.57
C GLU A 219 -18.31 7.49 4.31
N ALA A 220 -17.66 6.32 4.25
CA ALA A 220 -18.33 5.05 4.03
C ALA A 220 -19.24 4.67 5.20
N TYR A 221 -18.87 5.10 6.42
CA TYR A 221 -19.60 4.72 7.61
C TYR A 221 -21.04 5.21 7.61
N ASP A 222 -21.28 6.46 7.20
CA ASP A 222 -22.64 7.04 7.18
C ASP A 222 -23.53 6.31 6.17
N VAL A 223 -22.97 5.95 5.01
CA VAL A 223 -23.69 5.22 3.96
C VAL A 223 -24.02 3.80 4.42
N ILE A 224 -23.05 3.11 5.03
CA ILE A 224 -23.23 1.75 5.54
C ILE A 224 -24.26 1.74 6.67
N GLU A 225 -24.19 2.70 7.58
CA GLU A 225 -25.13 2.81 8.70
C GLU A 225 -26.57 2.96 8.21
N GLN A 226 -26.82 3.81 7.21
CA GLN A 226 -28.14 3.93 6.58
C GLN A 226 -28.57 2.63 5.91
N LEU A 227 -27.69 2.00 5.13
CA LEU A 227 -27.99 0.74 4.46
C LEU A 227 -28.37 -0.37 5.46
N VAL A 228 -27.62 -0.50 6.56
CA VAL A 228 -27.89 -1.48 7.61
C VAL A 228 -29.24 -1.21 8.27
N LEU A 229 -29.53 0.05 8.59
CA LEU A 229 -30.81 0.43 9.19
C LEU A 229 -32.00 0.18 8.26
N ASP A 230 -31.84 0.37 6.95
CA ASP A 230 -32.89 0.10 5.98
C ASP A 230 -33.10 -1.42 5.78
N LEU A 231 -32.03 -2.20 5.70
CA LEU A 231 -32.12 -3.66 5.63
C LEU A 231 -32.72 -4.27 6.91
N ASP A 232 -32.39 -3.71 8.08
CA ASP A 232 -32.95 -4.13 9.37
C ASP A 232 -34.44 -3.74 9.53
N ARG A 233 -34.99 -2.88 8.67
CA ARG A 233 -36.41 -2.51 8.69
C ARG A 233 -37.31 -3.45 7.85
N GLU A 234 -36.76 -4.14 6.86
CA GLU A 234 -37.55 -4.97 5.94
C GLU A 234 -37.79 -6.40 6.45
N GLU A 235 -38.61 -6.51 7.50
CA GLU A 235 -39.40 -7.72 7.79
C GLU A 235 -40.89 -7.38 7.91
N MET A 236 -41.52 -6.91 6.84
CA MET A 236 -42.99 -6.94 6.70
C MET A 236 -43.43 -7.06 5.23
N GLY A 237 -43.59 -8.31 4.76
CA GLY A 237 -44.32 -8.67 3.53
C GLY A 237 -43.78 -9.97 2.96
N GLU A 238 -44.48 -11.10 2.86
CA GLU A 238 -45.92 -11.34 2.76
C GLU A 238 -46.24 -12.68 3.44
N ILE A 239 -47.26 -12.71 4.31
CA ILE A 239 -47.88 -13.98 4.69
C ILE A 239 -48.93 -14.26 3.60
N PRO A 240 -48.80 -15.31 2.77
CA PRO A 240 -49.82 -15.61 1.78
C PRO A 240 -51.11 -15.99 2.50
N LYS A 241 -52.15 -15.17 2.34
CA LYS A 241 -53.52 -15.52 2.73
C LYS A 241 -54.03 -16.57 1.74
N VAL A 242 -54.09 -17.82 2.17
CA VAL A 242 -54.79 -18.88 1.46
C VAL A 242 -56.29 -18.59 1.56
N ILE A 243 -56.96 -18.46 0.40
CA ILE A 243 -58.43 -18.35 0.28
C ILE A 243 -59.00 -19.77 0.24
#